data_AF-U2V7X2-F1
#
_entry.id   AF-U2V7X2-F1
#
_cell.length_a   1.000
_cell.length_b   1.000
_cell.length_c   1.000
_cell.angle_alpha   90.00
_cell.angle_beta   90.00
_cell.angle_gamma   90.00
#
_symmetry.space_group_name_H-M   'P 1'
#
loop_
_entity.id
_entity.type
_entity.pdbx_description
1 polymer ?
#
loop_
_entity_poly.entity_id
_entity_poly.type
_entity_poly.pdbx_seq_one_letter_code
_entity_poly.pdbx_strand_id
1 'polypeptide(L)'
;MNKNIKKFDENYVLLEEMFEDDYYPKFLVEKVEKLIRNVIEFLETGENDVEIVQKKLDEMTIGINDLEDEFYENESEIETVARDSIGVTVEYVLKWFGIDIDIEEAIREREW
;
A
#
# COMPACT_ATOMS: atom_id res chain seq x y z
N MET A 1 -28.98 9.04 -1.23
CA MET A 1 -28.48 8.51 0.05
C MET A 1 -27.15 9.17 0.30
N ASN A 2 -27.00 9.91 1.41
CA ASN A 2 -25.67 10.36 1.84
C ASN A 2 -24.99 9.12 2.42
N LYS A 3 -24.16 8.42 1.63
CA LYS A 3 -23.18 7.49 2.21
C LYS A 3 -22.34 8.34 3.15
N ASN A 4 -22.39 8.09 4.46
CA ASN A 4 -21.37 8.63 5.35
C ASN A 4 -20.05 8.03 4.87
N ILE A 5 -19.23 8.87 4.25
CA ILE A 5 -17.92 8.49 3.74
C ILE A 5 -17.03 8.24 4.94
N LYS A 6 -16.58 6.99 5.12
CA LYS A 6 -15.57 6.66 6.13
C LYS A 6 -14.24 7.26 5.67
N LYS A 7 -13.62 8.08 6.51
CA LYS A 7 -12.26 8.58 6.32
C LYS A 7 -11.25 7.59 6.86
N PHE A 8 -10.04 7.61 6.31
CA PHE A 8 -8.95 6.79 6.80
C PHE A 8 -8.56 7.17 8.23
N ASP A 9 -7.92 6.24 8.93
CA ASP A 9 -7.42 6.46 10.28
C ASP A 9 -6.23 7.42 10.27
N GLU A 10 -6.45 8.66 10.74
CA GLU A 10 -5.41 9.68 10.82
C GLU A 10 -4.30 9.34 11.84
N ASN A 11 -4.52 8.35 12.73
CA ASN A 11 -3.53 7.93 13.72
C ASN A 11 -2.70 6.73 13.27
N TYR A 12 -3.06 6.08 12.16
CA TYR A 12 -2.31 4.94 11.65
C TYR A 12 -1.05 5.41 10.91
N VAL A 13 0.10 4.89 11.31
CA VAL A 13 1.39 5.20 10.68
C VAL A 13 1.61 4.21 9.53
N LEU A 14 1.65 4.72 8.29
CA LEU A 14 1.90 3.90 7.11
C LEU A 14 3.38 3.53 7.05
N LEU A 15 3.68 2.27 6.70
CA LEU A 15 5.05 1.79 6.45
C LEU A 15 6.03 2.06 7.60
N GLU A 16 5.56 2.00 8.87
CA GLU A 16 6.32 2.38 10.07
C GLU A 16 7.72 1.74 10.09
N GLU A 17 7.82 0.43 9.91
CA GLU A 17 9.10 -0.29 9.92
C GLU A 17 10.06 0.19 8.82
N MET A 18 9.56 0.54 7.63
CA MET A 18 10.42 1.05 6.55
C MET A 18 10.90 2.48 6.81
N PHE A 19 10.10 3.30 7.50
CA PHE A 19 10.50 4.67 7.86
C PHE A 19 11.50 4.73 9.02
N GLU A 20 11.45 3.75 9.92
CA GLU A 20 12.34 3.65 11.07
C GLU A 20 13.71 3.03 10.74
N ASP A 21 13.79 2.19 9.70
CA ASP A 21 15.02 1.55 9.27
C ASP A 21 15.81 2.42 8.28
N ASP A 22 17.03 2.80 8.67
CA ASP A 22 17.94 3.61 7.83
C ASP A 22 18.44 2.87 6.58
N TYR A 23 18.20 1.55 6.45
CA TYR A 23 18.43 0.80 5.22
C TYR A 23 17.59 1.33 4.06
N TYR A 24 16.36 1.79 4.31
CA TYR A 24 15.48 2.28 3.25
C TYR A 24 15.63 3.80 3.06
N PRO A 25 15.97 4.26 1.83
CA PRO A 25 15.98 5.67 1.53
C PRO A 25 14.59 6.28 1.71
N LYS A 26 14.43 7.23 2.63
CA LYS A 26 13.12 7.81 3.00
C LYS A 26 12.33 8.32 1.80
N PHE A 27 13.00 8.92 0.81
CA PHE A 27 12.34 9.42 -0.39
C PHE A 27 11.75 8.31 -1.27
N LEU A 28 12.26 7.07 -1.19
CA LEU A 28 11.68 5.90 -1.86
C LEU A 28 10.52 5.32 -1.04
N VAL A 29 10.65 5.27 0.28
CA VAL A 29 9.54 4.89 1.18
C VAL A 29 8.34 5.82 0.97
N GLU A 30 8.57 7.13 0.84
CA GLU A 30 7.53 8.13 0.50
C GLU A 30 6.84 7.86 -0.86
N LYS A 31 7.54 7.28 -1.84
CA LYS A 31 6.94 6.89 -3.14
C LYS A 31 6.01 5.68 -2.97
N VAL A 32 6.43 4.67 -2.21
CA VAL A 32 5.59 3.51 -1.85
C VAL A 32 4.36 3.99 -1.07
N GLU A 33 4.57 4.85 -0.06
CA GLU A 33 3.49 5.46 0.73
C GLU A 33 2.49 6.18 -0.16
N LYS A 34 2.96 6.96 -1.13
CA LYS A 34 2.09 7.67 -2.08
C LYS A 34 1.21 6.72 -2.90
N LEU A 35 1.75 5.58 -3.34
CA LEU A 35 0.97 4.57 -4.07
C LEU A 35 -0.14 3.99 -3.19
N ILE A 36 0.16 3.67 -1.93
CA ILE A 36 -0.83 3.20 -0.94
C ILE A 36 -1.86 4.29 -0.65
N ARG A 37 -1.45 5.55 -0.50
CA ARG A 37 -2.36 6.69 -0.28
C ARG A 37 -3.34 6.88 -1.44
N ASN A 38 -2.94 6.61 -2.68
CA ASN A 38 -3.87 6.65 -3.81
C ASN A 38 -4.98 5.59 -3.69
N VAL A 39 -4.69 4.41 -3.11
CA VAL A 39 -5.71 3.40 -2.80
C VAL A 39 -6.62 3.89 -1.68
N ILE A 40 -6.05 4.47 -0.62
CA ILE A 40 -6.82 5.03 0.50
C ILE A 40 -7.79 6.11 0.00
N GLU A 41 -7.31 7.10 -0.76
CA GLU A 41 -8.14 8.16 -1.34
C GLU A 41 -9.25 7.61 -2.23
N PHE A 42 -8.96 6.54 -2.97
CA PHE A 42 -9.95 5.85 -3.78
C PHE A 42 -11.04 5.19 -2.92
N LEU A 43 -10.67 4.49 -1.85
CA LEU A 43 -11.61 3.88 -0.91
C LEU A 43 -12.43 4.93 -0.14
N GLU A 44 -11.86 6.10 0.13
CA GLU A 44 -12.58 7.25 0.68
C GLU A 44 -13.65 7.82 -0.27
N THR A 45 -13.74 7.40 -1.53
CA THR A 45 -14.92 7.71 -2.37
C THR A 45 -16.16 6.90 -1.97
N GLY A 46 -15.97 5.86 -1.15
CA GLY A 46 -16.99 4.90 -0.75
C GLY A 46 -17.18 3.76 -1.76
N GLU A 47 -16.24 3.58 -2.68
CA GLU A 47 -16.16 2.40 -3.54
C GLU A 47 -15.87 1.15 -2.70
N ASN A 48 -16.58 0.07 -3.00
CA ASN A 48 -16.48 -1.21 -2.31
C ASN A 48 -16.72 -2.42 -3.23
N ASP A 49 -16.86 -2.21 -4.53
CA ASP A 49 -16.86 -3.28 -5.51
C ASP A 49 -15.47 -3.93 -5.55
N VAL A 50 -15.43 -5.23 -5.24
CA VAL A 50 -14.18 -5.99 -5.09
C VAL A 50 -13.35 -5.98 -6.37
N GLU A 51 -13.97 -6.08 -7.55
CA GLU A 51 -13.22 -6.11 -8.81
C GLU A 51 -12.61 -4.75 -9.14
N ILE A 52 -13.31 -3.66 -8.80
CA ILE A 52 -12.81 -2.30 -9.02
C ILE A 52 -11.69 -1.99 -8.01
N VAL A 53 -11.87 -2.36 -6.74
CA VAL A 53 -10.84 -2.18 -5.71
C VAL A 53 -9.60 -3.01 -6.02
N GLN A 54 -9.76 -4.26 -6.46
CA GLN A 54 -8.63 -5.11 -6.87
C GLN A 54 -7.81 -4.47 -7.99
N LYS A 55 -8.45 -3.89 -9.02
CA LYS A 55 -7.72 -3.17 -10.08
C LYS A 55 -6.90 -2.00 -9.52
N LYS A 56 -7.41 -1.29 -8.51
CA LYS A 56 -6.68 -0.21 -7.85
C LYS A 56 -5.47 -0.72 -7.06
N LEU A 57 -5.61 -1.89 -6.42
CA LEU A 57 -4.52 -2.57 -5.73
C LEU A 57 -3.47 -3.12 -6.71
N ASP A 58 -3.89 -3.65 -7.86
CA ASP A 58 -3.00 -4.08 -8.93
C ASP A 58 -2.15 -2.90 -9.43
N GLU A 59 -2.79 -1.74 -9.70
CA GLU A 59 -2.07 -0.49 -10.09
C GLU A 59 -1.04 -0.06 -9.04
N MET A 60 -1.40 -0.13 -7.75
CA MET A 60 -0.49 0.18 -6.65
C MET A 60 0.69 -0.79 -6.63
N THR A 61 0.43 -2.09 -6.71
CA THR A 61 1.45 -3.14 -6.61
C THR A 61 2.42 -3.09 -7.77
N ILE A 62 1.93 -2.93 -9.00
CA ILE A 62 2.76 -2.73 -10.19
C ILE A 62 3.64 -1.48 -10.05
N GLY A 63 3.06 -0.37 -9.55
CA GLY A 63 3.84 0.84 -9.30
C GLY A 63 4.93 0.68 -8.25
N ILE A 64 4.79 -0.28 -7.31
CA ILE A 64 5.83 -0.62 -6.34
C ILE A 64 6.91 -1.47 -7.01
N ASN A 65 6.56 -2.42 -7.88
CA ASN A 65 7.54 -3.19 -8.65
C ASN A 65 8.44 -2.26 -9.49
N ASP A 66 7.86 -1.21 -10.09
CA ASP A 66 8.60 -0.20 -10.86
C ASP A 66 9.65 0.57 -10.03
N LEU A 67 9.62 0.48 -8.69
CA LEU A 67 10.60 1.12 -7.80
C LEU A 67 11.78 0.20 -7.45
N GLU A 68 11.74 -1.11 -7.75
CA GLU A 68 12.79 -2.05 -7.35
C GLU A 68 14.17 -1.62 -7.85
N ASP A 69 14.31 -1.29 -9.13
CA ASP A 69 15.57 -0.82 -9.71
C ASP A 69 16.10 0.45 -9.00
N GLU A 70 15.22 1.38 -8.63
CA GLU A 70 15.63 2.61 -7.93
C GLU A 70 16.05 2.33 -6.48
N PHE A 71 15.44 1.35 -5.81
CA PHE A 71 15.93 0.86 -4.52
C PHE A 71 17.35 0.29 -4.68
N TYR A 72 17.59 -0.57 -5.67
CA TYR A 72 18.91 -1.14 -5.93
C TYR A 72 19.97 -0.07 -6.24
N GLU A 73 19.63 0.93 -7.05
CA GLU A 73 20.51 2.08 -7.36
C GLU A 73 20.89 2.89 -6.12
N ASN A 74 20.10 2.82 -5.05
CA ASN A 74 20.32 3.48 -3.76
C ASN A 74 20.82 2.52 -2.67
N GLU A 75 21.42 1.39 -3.05
CA GLU A 75 21.98 0.38 -2.12
C GLU A 75 20.95 -0.20 -1.14
N SER A 76 19.68 -0.29 -1.58
CA SER A 76 18.55 -0.82 -0.81
C SER A 76 17.75 -1.83 -1.67
N GLU A 77 16.76 -2.51 -1.07
CA GLU A 77 15.93 -3.50 -1.78
C GLU A 77 14.53 -3.59 -1.15
N ILE A 78 13.53 -4.01 -1.92
CA ILE A 78 12.23 -4.46 -1.39
C ILE A 78 12.35 -5.92 -0.89
N GLU A 79 13.14 -6.09 0.17
CA GLU A 79 13.34 -7.38 0.83
C GLU A 79 12.28 -7.63 1.91
N THR A 80 12.39 -8.75 2.64
CA THR A 80 11.41 -9.29 3.59
C THR A 80 10.76 -8.23 4.51
N VAL A 81 11.53 -7.34 5.14
CA VAL A 81 10.97 -6.32 6.05
C VAL A 81 10.12 -5.30 5.28
N ALA A 82 10.54 -4.89 4.08
CA ALA A 82 9.71 -4.05 3.22
C ALA A 82 8.43 -4.78 2.79
N ARG A 83 8.50 -6.07 2.47
CA ARG A 83 7.33 -6.89 2.06
C ARG A 83 6.31 -6.97 3.18
N ASP A 84 6.77 -7.27 4.39
CA ASP A 84 5.93 -7.40 5.57
C ASP A 84 5.29 -6.05 5.92
N SER A 85 6.07 -4.96 5.90
CA SER A 85 5.58 -3.61 6.18
C SER A 85 4.51 -3.14 5.19
N ILE A 86 4.71 -3.38 3.89
CA ILE A 86 3.71 -3.09 2.84
C ILE A 86 2.47 -3.96 3.05
N GLY A 87 2.65 -5.27 3.24
CA GLY A 87 1.56 -6.22 3.44
C GLY A 87 0.68 -5.88 4.64
N VAL A 88 1.29 -5.62 5.80
CA VAL A 88 0.60 -5.19 7.04
C VAL A 88 -0.16 -3.89 6.81
N THR A 89 0.46 -2.92 6.13
CA THR A 89 -0.17 -1.63 5.82
C THR A 89 -1.41 -1.80 4.94
N VAL A 90 -1.29 -2.56 3.84
CA VAL A 90 -2.40 -2.82 2.91
C VAL A 90 -3.52 -3.60 3.60
N GLU A 91 -3.17 -4.62 4.38
CA GLU A 91 -4.14 -5.41 5.13
C GLU A 91 -4.92 -4.54 6.12
N TYR A 92 -4.25 -3.63 6.83
CA TYR A 92 -4.91 -2.67 7.71
C TYR A 92 -5.87 -1.75 6.96
N VAL A 93 -5.46 -1.22 5.80
CA VAL A 93 -6.30 -0.37 4.95
C VAL A 93 -7.58 -1.11 4.54
N LEU A 94 -7.47 -2.34 4.06
CA LEU A 94 -8.63 -3.14 3.65
C LEU A 94 -9.56 -3.44 4.83
N LYS A 95 -9.00 -3.86 5.97
CA LYS A 95 -9.76 -4.07 7.22
C LYS A 95 -10.46 -2.80 7.68
N TRP A 96 -9.79 -1.65 7.58
CA TRP A 96 -10.37 -0.36 7.95
C TRP A 96 -11.57 -0.04 7.08
N PHE A 97 -11.50 -0.19 5.76
CA PHE A 97 -12.64 0.10 4.87
C PHE A 97 -13.66 -1.03 4.79
N GLY A 98 -13.39 -2.20 5.37
CA GLY A 98 -14.28 -3.36 5.34
C GLY A 98 -14.32 -4.04 3.96
N ILE A 99 -13.20 -4.00 3.24
CA ILE A 99 -13.04 -4.67 1.96
C ILE A 99 -12.57 -6.11 2.22
N ASP A 100 -13.35 -7.08 1.75
CA ASP A 100 -13.09 -8.51 1.94
C ASP A 100 -12.26 -9.07 0.77
N ILE A 101 -10.97 -8.75 0.79
CA ILE A 101 -9.95 -9.25 -0.14
C ILE A 101 -8.81 -9.82 0.71
N ASP A 102 -8.42 -11.06 0.45
CA ASP A 102 -7.26 -11.68 1.09
C ASP A 102 -5.98 -10.94 0.70
N ILE A 103 -5.03 -10.82 1.63
CA ILE A 103 -3.80 -10.07 1.37
C ILE A 103 -3.01 -10.65 0.19
N GLU A 104 -2.94 -11.97 0.02
CA GLU A 104 -2.20 -12.57 -1.10
C GLU A 104 -2.80 -12.19 -2.45
N GLU A 105 -4.13 -12.03 -2.53
CA GLU A 105 -4.85 -11.56 -3.71
C GLU A 105 -4.71 -10.04 -3.88
N ALA A 106 -4.78 -9.28 -2.79
CA ALA A 106 -4.65 -7.82 -2.82
C ALA A 106 -3.33 -7.37 -3.45
N ILE A 107 -2.22 -8.05 -3.14
CA ILE A 107 -0.89 -7.77 -3.70
C ILE A 107 -0.44 -8.88 -4.67
N ARG A 108 -1.36 -9.42 -5.46
CA ARG A 108 -1.10 -10.54 -6.39
C ARG A 108 -0.09 -10.23 -7.50
N GLU A 109 0.05 -8.96 -7.87
CA GLU A 109 0.97 -8.52 -8.92
C GLU A 109 2.41 -8.29 -8.40
N ARG A 110 2.69 -8.57 -7.13
CA ARG A 110 4.01 -8.30 -6.55
C ARG A 110 5.09 -9.17 -7.19
N GLU A 111 6.21 -8.56 -7.52
CA GLU A 111 7.41 -9.25 -8.02
C GLU A 111 8.55 -9.31 -6.98
N TRP A 112 8.41 -8.54 -5.90
CA TRP A 112 9.26 -8.59 -4.71
C TRP A 112 8.92 -9.84 -3.89
#